data_AF-A0A9D6FJC9-F1
#
_entry.id   AF-A0A9D6FJC9-F1
#
_cell.length_a   1.000
_cell.length_b   1.000
_cell.length_c   1.000
_cell.angle_alpha   90.00
_cell.angle_beta   90.00
_cell.angle_gamma   90.00
#
_symmetry.space_group_name_H-M   'P 1'
#
loop_
_entity.id
_entity.type
_entity.pdbx_description
1 polymer ?
#
loop_
_entity_poly.entity_id
_entity_poly.type
_entity_poly.pdbx_seq_one_letter_code
_entity_poly.pdbx_strand_id
1 'polypeptide(L)'
;MMISDDSILGFGVVRLLQALTAIFALSNIAAIVFGKTSADRTSRAIPWLQRSTSAQLAVISWLFWIFSARGTPLSLAVVLLATGMSISFIADLIMAGMIQVPNRLIGGIVAFGLVHALYITAYLGVWRLAGDIDRPMLLGSLLAWAILGFMLWGACVRNPNAPRTLSVGAALYTVLVASMVAVATAVAFSQHRFRLLAAGALLFLISDLLLGNHIFRKRNWPYVSEVVWLTYITGQCCILWAVLRGCEIG
;
A
#
# COMPACT_ATOMS: atom_id res chain seq x y z
N MET A 1 -29.69 -33.74 -8.44
CA MET A 1 -28.52 -33.95 -7.56
C MET A 1 -27.72 -32.65 -7.62
N MET A 2 -27.90 -31.80 -6.60
CA MET A 2 -27.24 -30.50 -6.47
C MET A 2 -25.77 -30.71 -6.15
N ILE A 3 -24.88 -30.18 -6.99
CA ILE A 3 -23.53 -29.82 -6.59
C ILE A 3 -23.55 -28.30 -6.49
N SER A 4 -23.70 -27.80 -5.28
CA SER A 4 -23.53 -26.38 -4.94
C SER A 4 -22.38 -26.31 -3.96
N ASP A 5 -21.15 -26.25 -4.47
CA ASP A 5 -19.94 -26.03 -3.66
C ASP A 5 -18.89 -25.23 -4.45
N ASP A 6 -19.34 -24.36 -5.36
CA ASP A 6 -18.48 -23.52 -6.20
C ASP A 6 -18.12 -22.21 -5.49
N SER A 7 -17.58 -22.28 -4.28
CA SER A 7 -16.69 -21.20 -3.86
C SER A 7 -15.36 -21.45 -4.59
N ILE A 8 -15.03 -20.58 -5.56
CA ILE A 8 -13.76 -20.59 -6.33
C ILE A 8 -12.52 -20.74 -5.42
N LEU A 9 -12.67 -20.39 -4.14
CA LEU A 9 -11.69 -20.59 -3.09
C LEU A 9 -12.07 -21.80 -2.23
N GLY A 10 -11.29 -22.87 -2.27
CA GLY A 10 -11.46 -23.97 -1.32
C GLY A 10 -11.44 -23.42 0.12
N PHE A 11 -12.44 -23.80 0.93
CA PHE A 11 -12.66 -23.29 2.30
C PHE A 11 -11.39 -23.28 3.18
N GLY A 12 -10.47 -24.23 2.97
CA GLY A 12 -9.18 -24.29 3.66
C GLY A 12 -8.22 -23.14 3.30
N VAL A 13 -8.23 -22.67 2.05
CA VAL A 13 -7.35 -21.59 1.57
C VAL A 13 -7.74 -20.25 2.18
N VAL A 14 -9.04 -19.93 2.21
CA VAL A 14 -9.54 -18.68 2.82
C VAL A 14 -9.16 -18.64 4.31
N ARG A 15 -9.35 -19.74 5.04
CA ARG A 15 -8.96 -19.86 6.44
C ARG A 15 -7.45 -19.69 6.66
N LEU A 16 -6.62 -20.26 5.77
CA LEU A 16 -5.17 -20.08 5.82
C LEU A 16 -4.79 -18.60 5.67
N LEU A 17 -5.33 -17.91 4.66
CA LEU A 17 -5.05 -16.49 4.42
C LEU A 17 -5.53 -15.60 5.57
N GLN A 18 -6.68 -15.93 6.17
CA GLN A 18 -7.19 -15.27 7.37
C GLN A 18 -6.25 -15.49 8.57
N ALA A 19 -5.79 -16.73 8.80
CA ALA A 19 -4.86 -17.04 9.87
C ALA A 19 -3.52 -16.31 9.72
N LEU A 20 -2.98 -16.25 8.50
CA LEU A 20 -1.76 -15.48 8.21
C LEU A 20 -1.98 -13.97 8.40
N THR A 21 -3.14 -13.45 8.02
CA THR A 21 -3.50 -12.04 8.28
C THR A 21 -3.64 -11.75 9.78
N ALA A 22 -4.14 -12.71 10.56
CA ALA A 22 -4.18 -12.59 12.02
C ALA A 22 -2.76 -12.57 12.62
N ILE A 23 -1.86 -13.44 12.15
CA ILE A 23 -0.43 -13.42 12.55
C ILE A 23 0.21 -12.07 12.19
N PHE A 24 -0.10 -11.52 11.02
CA PHE A 24 0.32 -10.19 10.60
C PHE A 24 -0.17 -9.08 11.55
N ALA A 25 -1.44 -9.10 11.92
CA ALA A 25 -2.01 -8.12 12.84
C ALA A 25 -1.37 -8.25 14.24
N LEU A 26 -1.24 -9.48 14.74
CA LEU A 26 -0.59 -9.77 16.01
C LEU A 26 0.87 -9.37 16.03
N SER A 27 1.60 -9.54 14.92
CA SER A 27 3.00 -9.11 14.78
C SER A 27 3.14 -7.59 14.90
N ASN A 28 2.23 -6.82 14.28
CA ASN A 28 2.20 -5.36 14.41
C ASN A 28 1.92 -4.93 15.86
N ILE A 29 0.92 -5.54 16.50
CA ILE A 29 0.57 -5.25 17.90
C ILE A 29 1.74 -5.61 18.83
N ALA A 30 2.30 -6.81 18.68
CA ALA A 30 3.42 -7.28 19.49
C ALA A 30 4.65 -6.40 19.33
N ALA A 31 4.95 -5.94 18.10
CA ALA A 31 6.07 -5.03 17.86
C ALA A 31 5.95 -3.76 18.71
N ILE A 32 4.76 -3.18 18.81
CA ILE A 32 4.53 -1.93 19.55
C ILE A 32 4.45 -2.19 21.07
N VAL A 33 3.72 -3.20 21.50
CA VAL A 33 3.46 -3.51 22.93
C VAL A 33 4.75 -3.91 23.65
N PHE A 34 5.56 -4.78 23.04
CA PHE A 34 6.81 -5.28 23.63
C PHE A 34 8.04 -4.42 23.27
N GLY A 35 7.84 -3.38 22.47
CA GLY A 35 8.89 -2.49 22.05
C GLY A 35 9.31 -1.47 23.11
N LYS A 36 10.50 -0.86 22.92
CA LYS A 36 11.06 0.16 23.81
C LYS A 36 11.03 1.52 23.12
N THR A 37 10.56 2.55 23.83
CA THR A 37 10.54 3.91 23.31
C THR A 37 11.96 4.36 22.94
N SER A 38 12.12 4.87 21.73
CA SER A 38 13.36 5.43 21.21
C SER A 38 13.76 6.70 21.97
N ALA A 39 15.04 7.06 21.92
CA ALA A 39 15.56 8.23 22.64
C ALA A 39 14.88 9.55 22.22
N ASP A 40 14.50 9.66 20.95
CA ASP A 40 13.78 10.79 20.37
C ASP A 40 12.24 10.67 20.49
N ARG A 41 11.75 9.59 21.12
CA ARG A 41 10.33 9.27 21.36
C ARG A 41 9.48 9.13 20.09
N THR A 42 10.09 9.04 18.91
CA THR A 42 9.39 8.93 17.63
C THR A 42 8.92 7.51 17.34
N SER A 43 9.55 6.51 17.97
CA SER A 43 9.22 5.10 17.81
C SER A 43 9.20 4.37 19.16
N ARG A 44 8.43 3.29 19.25
CA ARG A 44 8.54 2.27 20.28
C ARG A 44 8.69 0.87 19.70
N ALA A 45 8.30 0.63 18.44
CA ALA A 45 8.20 -0.71 17.90
C ALA A 45 9.53 -1.50 17.89
N ILE A 46 9.45 -2.82 18.10
CA ILE A 46 10.57 -3.74 17.87
C ILE A 46 10.93 -3.69 16.37
N PRO A 47 12.11 -3.17 15.97
CA PRO A 47 12.33 -2.79 14.58
C PRO A 47 12.32 -3.95 13.59
N TRP A 48 12.84 -5.12 13.97
CA TRP A 48 12.87 -6.29 13.10
C TRP A 48 11.47 -6.91 12.94
N LEU A 49 10.69 -6.96 14.03
CA LEU A 49 9.35 -7.54 14.02
C LEU A 49 8.40 -6.65 13.22
N GLN A 50 8.51 -5.33 13.37
CA GLN A 50 7.81 -4.36 12.53
C GLN A 50 8.11 -4.60 11.05
N ARG A 51 9.38 -4.67 10.64
CA ARG A 51 9.74 -4.89 9.22
C ARG A 51 9.32 -6.27 8.69
N SER A 52 9.24 -7.27 9.55
CA SER A 52 8.75 -8.58 9.14
C SER A 52 7.30 -8.53 8.64
N THR A 53 6.50 -7.52 9.04
CA THR A 53 5.09 -7.45 8.62
C THR A 53 4.92 -7.14 7.14
N SER A 54 5.85 -6.41 6.50
CA SER A 54 5.81 -6.23 5.04
C SER A 54 6.26 -7.49 4.29
N ALA A 55 7.24 -8.24 4.82
CA ALA A 55 7.55 -9.57 4.31
C ALA A 55 6.35 -10.53 4.43
N GLN A 56 5.62 -10.49 5.55
CA GLN A 56 4.42 -11.29 5.74
C GLN A 56 3.34 -10.96 4.69
N LEU A 57 3.09 -9.68 4.37
CA LEU A 57 2.16 -9.31 3.30
C LEU A 57 2.64 -9.75 1.90
N ALA A 58 3.94 -9.66 1.62
CA ALA A 58 4.50 -10.20 0.38
C ALA A 58 4.24 -11.72 0.27
N VAL A 59 4.45 -12.47 1.37
CA VAL A 59 4.15 -13.91 1.40
C VAL A 59 2.65 -14.17 1.23
N ILE A 60 1.78 -13.47 1.97
CA ILE A 60 0.32 -13.63 1.88
C ILE A 60 -0.17 -13.38 0.45
N SER A 61 0.34 -12.34 -0.23
CA SER A 61 -0.06 -12.01 -1.59
C SER A 61 0.38 -13.05 -2.63
N TRP A 62 1.58 -13.63 -2.49
CA TRP A 62 2.01 -14.75 -3.34
C TRP A 62 1.19 -16.02 -3.08
N LEU A 63 0.88 -16.34 -1.82
CA LEU A 63 0.02 -17.49 -1.48
C LEU A 63 -1.39 -17.30 -2.03
N PHE A 64 -1.93 -16.08 -1.94
CA PHE A 64 -3.19 -15.73 -2.58
C PHE A 64 -3.13 -15.93 -4.09
N TRP A 65 -2.04 -15.54 -4.76
CA TRP A 65 -1.89 -15.84 -6.18
C TRP A 65 -1.89 -17.36 -6.46
N ILE A 66 -1.05 -18.12 -5.77
CA ILE A 66 -0.86 -19.57 -6.00
C ILE A 66 -2.16 -20.34 -5.80
N PHE A 67 -2.87 -20.08 -4.71
CA PHE A 67 -4.00 -20.90 -4.28
C PHE A 67 -5.37 -20.38 -4.70
N SER A 68 -5.46 -19.15 -5.21
CA SER A 68 -6.76 -18.49 -5.41
C SER A 68 -6.87 -17.75 -6.73
N ALA A 69 -5.84 -17.01 -7.13
CA ALA A 69 -5.94 -16.18 -8.34
C ALA A 69 -5.39 -16.86 -9.60
N ARG A 70 -4.56 -17.91 -9.46
CA ARG A 70 -3.96 -18.61 -10.59
C ARG A 70 -5.05 -19.25 -11.47
N GLY A 71 -5.04 -18.93 -12.75
CA GLY A 71 -6.04 -19.40 -13.72
C GLY A 71 -7.33 -18.56 -13.76
N THR A 72 -7.48 -17.58 -12.86
CA THR A 72 -8.59 -16.62 -12.91
C THR A 72 -8.23 -15.41 -13.77
N PRO A 73 -9.22 -14.64 -14.28
CA PRO A 73 -8.95 -13.37 -14.98
C PRO A 73 -8.16 -12.37 -14.13
N LEU A 74 -8.26 -12.45 -12.80
CA LEU A 74 -7.57 -11.56 -11.85
C LEU A 74 -6.09 -11.95 -11.62
N SER A 75 -5.61 -13.07 -12.17
CA SER A 75 -4.25 -13.58 -11.97
C SER A 75 -3.18 -12.50 -12.16
N LEU A 76 -3.24 -11.75 -13.27
CA LEU A 76 -2.25 -10.71 -13.57
C LEU A 76 -2.28 -9.57 -12.54
N ALA A 77 -3.47 -9.12 -12.14
CA ALA A 77 -3.61 -8.07 -11.13
C ALA A 77 -2.99 -8.51 -9.80
N VAL A 78 -3.23 -9.76 -9.38
CA VAL A 78 -2.66 -10.29 -8.14
C VAL A 78 -1.14 -10.47 -8.23
N VAL A 79 -0.59 -10.89 -9.37
CA VAL A 79 0.88 -10.93 -9.58
C VAL A 79 1.48 -9.54 -9.47
N LEU A 80 0.85 -8.52 -10.07
CA LEU A 80 1.32 -7.14 -9.98
C LEU A 80 1.30 -6.64 -8.52
N LEU A 81 0.25 -6.95 -7.76
CA LEU A 81 0.19 -6.63 -6.34
C LEU A 81 1.26 -7.38 -5.53
N ALA A 82 1.41 -8.68 -5.71
CA ALA A 82 2.40 -9.48 -4.98
C ALA A 82 3.84 -9.04 -5.29
N THR A 83 4.10 -8.68 -6.55
CA THR A 83 5.37 -8.08 -6.98
C THR A 83 5.57 -6.72 -6.31
N GLY A 84 4.55 -5.86 -6.31
CA GLY A 84 4.58 -4.57 -5.63
C GLY A 84 4.83 -4.71 -4.11
N MET A 85 4.20 -5.67 -3.44
CA MET A 85 4.43 -5.94 -2.01
C MET A 85 5.84 -6.47 -1.75
N SER A 86 6.39 -7.29 -2.65
CA SER A 86 7.77 -7.77 -2.56
C SER A 86 8.77 -6.61 -2.72
N ILE A 87 8.53 -5.70 -3.67
CA ILE A 87 9.34 -4.49 -3.84
C ILE A 87 9.16 -3.54 -2.66
N SER A 88 7.96 -3.47 -2.08
CA SER A 88 7.70 -2.67 -0.87
C SER A 88 8.54 -3.14 0.32
N PHE A 89 8.64 -4.46 0.52
CA PHE A 89 9.55 -5.02 1.52
C PHE A 89 11.01 -4.63 1.25
N ILE A 90 11.47 -4.68 0.00
CA ILE A 90 12.81 -4.21 -0.37
C ILE A 90 12.96 -2.70 -0.06
N ALA A 91 11.96 -1.88 -0.38
CA ALA A 91 11.94 -0.46 -0.08
C ALA A 91 12.03 -0.18 1.43
N ASP A 92 11.32 -0.96 2.24
CA ASP A 92 11.39 -0.89 3.71
C ASP A 92 12.79 -1.22 4.22
N LEU A 93 13.46 -2.23 3.65
CA LEU A 93 14.84 -2.58 3.98
C LEU A 93 15.84 -1.48 3.58
N ILE A 94 15.63 -0.82 2.45
CA ILE A 94 16.43 0.34 2.01
C ILE A 94 16.24 1.51 3.00
N MET A 95 14.99 1.84 3.34
CA MET A 95 14.66 2.92 4.27
C MET A 95 15.21 2.65 5.68
N ALA A 96 15.18 1.39 6.11
CA ALA A 96 15.80 0.94 7.36
C ALA A 96 17.33 0.97 7.35
N GLY A 97 17.96 1.10 6.18
CA GLY A 97 19.41 1.04 6.01
C GLY A 97 19.99 -0.36 6.08
N MET A 98 19.15 -1.40 5.98
CA MET A 98 19.59 -2.79 5.89
C MET A 98 20.14 -3.10 4.50
N ILE A 99 19.59 -2.46 3.46
CA ILE A 99 20.16 -2.44 2.11
C ILE A 99 20.86 -1.09 1.92
N GLN A 100 22.17 -1.13 1.64
CA GLN A 100 22.97 0.08 1.46
C GLN A 100 22.82 0.63 0.04
N VAL A 101 22.35 1.88 -0.04
CA VAL A 101 22.29 2.68 -1.27
C VAL A 101 22.83 4.08 -0.97
N PRO A 102 23.33 4.85 -1.96
CA PRO A 102 23.96 6.14 -1.73
C PRO A 102 23.08 7.13 -0.94
N ASN A 103 21.78 7.12 -1.21
CA ASN A 103 20.81 7.91 -0.47
C ASN A 103 19.55 7.07 -0.23
N ARG A 104 19.32 6.69 1.03
CA ARG A 104 18.19 5.82 1.44
C ARG A 104 16.84 6.41 1.06
N LEU A 105 16.67 7.73 1.17
CA LEU A 105 15.42 8.40 0.83
C LEU A 105 15.15 8.35 -0.69
N ILE A 106 16.17 8.61 -1.51
CA ILE A 106 16.03 8.50 -2.97
C ILE A 106 15.76 7.05 -3.37
N GLY A 107 16.50 6.10 -2.81
CA GLY A 107 16.29 4.67 -3.05
C GLY A 107 14.88 4.23 -2.67
N GLY A 108 14.38 4.68 -1.51
CA GLY A 108 13.00 4.45 -1.08
C GLY A 108 11.97 5.05 -2.03
N ILE A 109 12.12 6.32 -2.42
CA ILE A 109 11.21 6.99 -3.38
C ILE A 109 11.15 6.25 -4.71
N VAL A 110 12.28 5.78 -5.23
CA VAL A 110 12.33 5.02 -6.49
C VAL A 110 11.65 3.66 -6.34
N ALA A 111 11.99 2.92 -5.28
CA ALA A 111 11.42 1.60 -5.04
C ALA A 111 9.90 1.67 -4.81
N PHE A 112 9.42 2.55 -3.93
CA PHE A 112 7.99 2.76 -3.72
C PHE A 112 7.30 3.35 -4.96
N GLY A 113 7.98 4.20 -5.74
CA GLY A 113 7.45 4.69 -7.01
C GLY A 113 7.11 3.54 -7.96
N LEU A 114 7.98 2.53 -8.06
CA LEU A 114 7.69 1.33 -8.85
C LEU A 114 6.49 0.54 -8.30
N VAL A 115 6.35 0.43 -6.98
CA VAL A 115 5.18 -0.21 -6.33
C VAL A 115 3.88 0.48 -6.78
N HIS A 116 3.83 1.81 -6.75
CA HIS A 116 2.63 2.55 -7.11
C HIS A 116 2.26 2.39 -8.58
N ALA A 117 3.25 2.33 -9.48
CA ALA A 117 3.01 2.04 -10.89
C ALA A 117 2.41 0.63 -11.10
N LEU A 118 2.90 -0.37 -10.36
CA LEU A 118 2.34 -1.72 -10.39
C LEU A 118 0.90 -1.75 -9.84
N TYR A 119 0.65 -1.04 -8.73
CA TYR A 119 -0.68 -0.96 -8.13
C TYR A 119 -1.68 -0.26 -9.04
N ILE A 120 -1.33 0.88 -9.64
CA ILE A 120 -2.15 1.56 -10.65
C ILE A 120 -2.53 0.59 -11.79
N THR A 121 -1.54 -0.14 -12.30
CA THR A 121 -1.76 -1.11 -13.39
C THR A 121 -2.70 -2.24 -12.94
N ALA A 122 -2.51 -2.76 -11.73
CA ALA A 122 -3.38 -3.78 -11.15
C ALA A 122 -4.82 -3.26 -11.02
N TYR A 123 -5.03 -2.04 -10.52
CA TYR A 123 -6.36 -1.47 -10.30
C TYR A 123 -7.10 -1.25 -11.63
N LEU A 124 -6.41 -0.75 -12.65
CA LEU A 124 -6.98 -0.63 -14.00
C LEU A 124 -7.35 -2.00 -14.58
N GLY A 125 -6.53 -3.03 -14.35
CA GLY A 125 -6.83 -4.41 -14.74
C GLY A 125 -8.09 -4.93 -14.06
N VAL A 126 -8.19 -4.78 -12.74
CA VAL A 126 -9.37 -5.16 -11.96
C VAL A 126 -10.62 -4.42 -12.44
N TRP A 127 -10.51 -3.11 -12.69
CA TRP A 127 -11.64 -2.32 -13.17
C TRP A 127 -12.18 -2.85 -14.50
N ARG A 128 -11.29 -3.06 -15.48
CA ARG A 128 -11.65 -3.59 -16.81
C ARG A 128 -12.33 -4.95 -16.75
N LEU A 129 -11.86 -5.82 -15.86
CA LEU A 129 -12.47 -7.15 -15.67
C LEU A 129 -13.86 -7.06 -15.06
N ALA A 130 -14.09 -6.04 -14.25
CA ALA A 130 -15.33 -5.88 -13.54
C ALA A 130 -16.35 -4.98 -14.29
N GLY A 131 -15.99 -4.41 -15.43
CA GLY A 131 -16.84 -3.59 -16.31
C GLY A 131 -16.05 -2.59 -17.15
N ASP A 132 -16.75 -1.77 -17.93
CA ASP A 132 -16.10 -0.71 -18.70
C ASP A 132 -15.53 0.40 -17.81
N ILE A 133 -14.38 0.93 -18.22
CA ILE A 133 -13.79 2.10 -17.56
C ILE A 133 -14.63 3.32 -17.92
N ASP A 134 -15.28 3.89 -16.91
CA ASP A 134 -15.89 5.22 -16.97
C ASP A 134 -14.78 6.28 -17.06
N ARG A 135 -14.49 6.71 -18.29
CA ARG A 135 -13.43 7.69 -18.57
C ARG A 135 -13.69 9.05 -17.89
N PRO A 136 -14.91 9.62 -17.94
CA PRO A 136 -15.25 10.80 -17.14
C PRO A 136 -14.91 10.64 -15.65
N MET A 137 -15.30 9.53 -15.02
CA MET A 137 -15.00 9.26 -13.61
C MET A 137 -13.49 9.17 -13.34
N LEU A 138 -12.75 8.47 -14.21
CA LEU A 138 -11.29 8.36 -14.10
C LEU A 138 -10.61 9.73 -14.21
N LEU A 139 -10.94 10.51 -15.25
CA LEU A 139 -10.33 11.83 -15.48
C LEU A 139 -10.71 12.81 -14.37
N GLY A 140 -11.97 12.82 -13.93
CA GLY A 140 -12.43 13.64 -12.81
C GLY A 140 -11.70 13.29 -11.51
N SER A 141 -11.54 11.99 -11.23
CA SER A 141 -10.79 11.53 -10.06
C SER A 141 -9.31 11.89 -10.14
N LEU A 142 -8.67 11.71 -11.31
CA LEU A 142 -7.26 12.09 -11.52
C LEU A 142 -7.04 13.58 -11.32
N LEU A 143 -7.91 14.42 -11.86
CA LEU A 143 -7.83 15.87 -11.69
C LEU A 143 -8.02 16.28 -10.22
N ALA A 144 -9.05 15.75 -9.56
CA ALA A 144 -9.35 16.06 -8.16
C ALA A 144 -8.17 15.68 -7.24
N TRP A 145 -7.64 14.47 -7.41
CA TRP A 145 -6.52 13.99 -6.60
C TRP A 145 -5.18 14.60 -6.99
N ALA A 146 -4.96 15.01 -8.24
CA ALA A 146 -3.77 15.77 -8.61
C ALA A 146 -3.74 17.14 -7.91
N ILE A 147 -4.87 17.86 -7.90
CA ILE A 147 -5.02 19.14 -7.20
C ILE A 147 -4.81 18.92 -5.69
N LEU A 148 -5.55 17.99 -5.10
CA LEU A 148 -5.48 17.71 -3.67
C LEU A 148 -4.08 17.22 -3.24
N GLY A 149 -3.47 16.33 -4.01
CA GLY A 149 -2.13 15.82 -3.78
C GLY A 149 -1.09 16.92 -3.81
N PHE A 150 -1.16 17.84 -4.77
CA PHE A 150 -0.25 18.99 -4.83
C PHE A 150 -0.46 19.97 -3.66
N MET A 151 -1.72 20.23 -3.28
CA MET A 151 -2.05 21.03 -2.10
C MET A 151 -1.49 20.41 -0.82
N LEU A 152 -1.70 19.10 -0.62
CA LEU A 152 -1.21 18.36 0.53
C LEU A 152 0.32 18.28 0.55
N TRP A 153 0.97 18.09 -0.60
CA TRP A 153 2.42 18.18 -0.70
C TRP A 153 2.93 19.55 -0.28
N GLY A 154 2.33 20.63 -0.79
CA GLY A 154 2.68 22.00 -0.44
C GLY A 154 2.51 22.30 1.05
N ALA A 155 1.40 21.83 1.64
CA ALA A 155 1.07 22.06 3.04
C ALA A 155 1.87 21.18 4.01
N CYS A 156 2.15 19.93 3.66
CA CYS A 156 2.68 18.92 4.58
C CYS A 156 4.14 18.55 4.31
N VAL A 157 4.61 18.54 3.07
CA VAL A 157 5.92 17.94 2.70
C VAL A 157 6.93 18.99 2.24
N ARG A 158 6.51 19.98 1.45
CA ARG A 158 7.40 20.98 0.86
C ARG A 158 8.21 21.70 1.95
N ASN A 159 9.53 21.65 1.80
CA ASN A 159 10.47 22.44 2.58
C ASN A 159 11.38 23.24 1.62
N PRO A 160 11.33 24.59 1.62
CA PRO A 160 12.18 25.43 0.79
C PRO A 160 13.69 25.21 1.00
N ASN A 161 14.08 24.74 2.19
CA ASN A 161 15.49 24.50 2.54
C ASN A 161 15.98 23.10 2.13
N ALA A 162 15.11 22.25 1.60
CA ALA A 162 15.50 20.92 1.12
C ALA A 162 16.20 21.02 -0.25
N PRO A 163 17.18 20.14 -0.55
CA PRO A 163 17.80 20.06 -1.87
C PRO A 163 16.75 19.95 -2.99
N ARG A 164 16.94 20.70 -4.08
CA ARG A 164 15.99 20.77 -5.20
C ARG A 164 15.67 19.39 -5.77
N THR A 165 16.67 18.50 -5.87
CA THR A 165 16.49 17.12 -6.35
C THR A 165 15.52 16.31 -5.48
N LEU A 166 15.64 16.41 -4.15
CA LEU A 166 14.74 15.73 -3.22
C LEU A 166 13.33 16.33 -3.24
N SER A 167 13.24 17.66 -3.34
CA SER A 167 11.95 18.36 -3.41
C SER A 167 11.17 17.99 -4.67
N VAL A 168 11.84 17.99 -5.83
CA VAL A 168 11.24 17.57 -7.11
C VAL A 168 10.90 16.09 -7.09
N GLY A 169 11.79 15.23 -6.58
CA GLY A 169 11.54 13.80 -6.44
C GLY A 169 10.29 13.51 -5.58
N ALA A 170 10.17 14.18 -4.43
CA ALA A 170 9.00 14.05 -3.56
C ALA A 170 7.71 14.58 -4.21
N ALA A 171 7.78 15.66 -5.01
CA ALA A 171 6.63 16.19 -5.73
C ALA A 171 6.13 15.20 -6.80
N LEU A 172 7.04 14.69 -7.64
CA LEU A 172 6.72 13.69 -8.67
C LEU A 172 6.16 12.41 -8.04
N TYR A 173 6.78 11.96 -6.96
CA TYR A 173 6.30 10.83 -6.18
C TYR A 173 4.89 11.09 -5.63
N THR A 174 4.61 12.29 -5.11
CA THR A 174 3.26 12.63 -4.63
C THR A 174 2.22 12.58 -5.74
N VAL A 175 2.53 13.05 -6.95
CA VAL A 175 1.62 12.96 -8.11
C VAL A 175 1.32 11.50 -8.46
N LEU A 176 2.33 10.63 -8.38
CA LEU A 176 2.16 9.20 -8.63
C LEU A 176 1.27 8.53 -7.58
N VAL A 177 1.50 8.80 -6.29
CA VAL A 177 0.66 8.28 -5.19
C VAL A 177 -0.77 8.83 -5.31
N ALA A 178 -0.93 10.12 -5.61
CA ALA A 178 -2.24 10.72 -5.84
C ALA A 178 -2.97 10.08 -7.02
N SER A 179 -2.26 9.71 -8.08
CA SER A 179 -2.81 8.99 -9.23
C SER A 179 -3.24 7.57 -8.85
N MET A 180 -2.48 6.88 -7.99
CA MET A 180 -2.90 5.58 -7.42
C MET A 180 -4.21 5.71 -6.65
N VAL A 181 -4.32 6.72 -5.77
CA VAL A 181 -5.56 6.99 -5.02
C VAL A 181 -6.70 7.34 -5.97
N ALA A 182 -6.45 8.16 -6.99
CA ALA A 182 -7.45 8.54 -7.98
C ALA A 182 -8.05 7.33 -8.69
N VAL A 183 -7.20 6.42 -9.18
CA VAL A 183 -7.66 5.20 -9.84
C VAL A 183 -8.44 4.33 -8.86
N ALA A 184 -7.94 4.10 -7.64
CA ALA A 184 -8.66 3.31 -6.64
C ALA A 184 -10.03 3.90 -6.30
N THR A 185 -10.11 5.24 -6.20
CA THR A 185 -11.36 5.96 -5.90
C THR A 185 -12.35 5.86 -7.05
N ALA A 186 -11.89 6.02 -8.30
CA ALA A 186 -12.72 5.86 -9.49
C ALA A 186 -13.31 4.43 -9.57
N VAL A 187 -12.47 3.41 -9.33
CA VAL A 187 -12.90 2.02 -9.26
C VAL A 187 -13.97 1.81 -8.16
N ALA A 188 -13.77 2.39 -6.98
CA ALA A 188 -14.70 2.27 -5.86
C ALA A 188 -16.05 2.98 -6.09
N PHE A 189 -16.06 4.08 -6.85
CA PHE A 189 -17.29 4.78 -7.24
C PHE A 189 -18.06 4.00 -8.31
N SER A 190 -17.37 3.46 -9.30
CA SER A 190 -18.01 2.59 -10.30
C SER A 190 -18.51 1.29 -9.67
N GLN A 191 -17.82 0.79 -8.62
CA GLN A 191 -18.14 -0.48 -7.99
C GLN A 191 -17.89 -0.47 -6.49
N HIS A 192 -18.99 -0.39 -5.72
CA HIS A 192 -18.96 -0.27 -4.26
C HIS A 192 -18.20 -1.38 -3.51
N ARG A 193 -17.99 -2.55 -4.13
CA ARG A 193 -17.18 -3.64 -3.58
C ARG A 193 -15.70 -3.28 -3.42
N PHE A 194 -15.18 -2.34 -4.22
CA PHE A 194 -13.79 -1.89 -4.14
C PHE A 194 -13.59 -0.68 -3.21
N ARG A 195 -14.54 -0.33 -2.34
CA ARG A 195 -14.34 0.71 -1.32
C ARG A 195 -13.15 0.43 -0.41
N LEU A 196 -12.87 -0.84 -0.12
CA LEU A 196 -11.70 -1.24 0.66
C LEU A 196 -10.38 -0.94 -0.08
N LEU A 197 -10.39 -1.02 -1.42
CA LEU A 197 -9.24 -0.66 -2.27
C LEU A 197 -8.93 0.83 -2.13
N ALA A 198 -9.94 1.69 -2.26
CA ALA A 198 -9.80 3.13 -2.09
C ALA A 198 -9.36 3.50 -0.67
N ALA A 199 -9.94 2.86 0.36
CA ALA A 199 -9.51 3.05 1.74
C ALA A 199 -8.02 2.69 1.94
N GLY A 200 -7.58 1.58 1.36
CA GLY A 200 -6.18 1.16 1.41
C GLY A 200 -5.23 2.13 0.72
N ALA A 201 -5.60 2.61 -0.48
CA ALA A 201 -4.82 3.62 -1.21
C ALA A 201 -4.75 4.95 -0.43
N LEU A 202 -5.85 5.38 0.19
CA LEU A 202 -5.88 6.58 1.03
C LEU A 202 -4.98 6.47 2.26
N LEU A 203 -5.02 5.34 2.95
CA LEU A 203 -4.12 5.08 4.09
C LEU A 203 -2.65 5.16 3.68
N PHE A 204 -2.31 4.67 2.48
CA PHE A 204 -0.96 4.79 1.92
C PHE A 204 -0.58 6.26 1.68
N LEU A 205 -1.45 7.06 1.05
CA LEU A 205 -1.20 8.50 0.88
C LEU A 205 -1.01 9.22 2.22
N ILE A 206 -1.83 8.89 3.22
CA ILE A 206 -1.70 9.45 4.57
C ILE A 206 -0.34 9.09 5.17
N SER A 207 0.08 7.82 5.07
CA SER A 207 1.41 7.38 5.52
C SER A 207 2.52 8.23 4.87
N ASP A 208 2.48 8.39 3.56
CA ASP A 208 3.52 9.12 2.81
C ASP A 208 3.56 10.61 3.15
N LEU A 209 2.39 11.22 3.39
CA LEU A 209 2.31 12.61 3.84
C LEU A 209 2.90 12.78 5.24
N LEU A 210 2.62 11.84 6.16
CA LEU A 210 3.17 11.85 7.51
C LEU A 210 4.69 11.62 7.48
N LEU A 211 5.16 10.66 6.68
CA LEU A 211 6.58 10.37 6.50
C LEU A 211 7.31 11.57 5.88
N GLY A 212 6.73 12.18 4.84
CA GLY A 212 7.26 13.38 4.21
C GLY A 212 7.31 14.56 5.17
N ASN A 213 6.28 14.76 6.00
CA ASN A 213 6.26 15.79 7.03
C ASN A 213 7.37 15.58 8.08
N HIS A 214 7.54 14.34 8.52
CA HIS A 214 8.57 13.95 9.48
C HIS A 214 9.98 14.16 8.90
N ILE A 215 10.25 13.68 7.68
CA ILE A 215 11.59 13.75 7.06
C ILE A 215 11.93 15.17 6.58
N PHE A 216 11.07 15.79 5.78
CA PHE A 216 11.39 17.06 5.13
C PHE A 216 11.21 18.25 6.07
N ARG A 217 10.17 18.25 6.91
CA ARG A 217 9.88 19.38 7.81
C ARG A 217 10.40 19.16 9.23
N LYS A 218 11.01 18.00 9.52
CA LYS A 218 11.54 17.64 10.84
C LYS A 218 10.50 17.77 11.96
N ARG A 219 9.21 17.59 11.63
CA ARG A 219 8.13 17.65 12.60
C ARG A 219 8.02 16.31 13.30
N ASN A 220 8.61 16.24 14.48
CA ASN A 220 8.62 15.04 15.31
C ASN A 220 7.54 15.16 16.38
N TRP A 221 6.77 14.09 16.55
CA TRP A 221 5.80 13.93 17.62
C TRP A 221 5.81 12.47 18.08
N PRO A 222 5.36 12.18 19.31
CA PRO A 222 5.48 10.85 19.88
C PRO A 222 4.81 9.78 18.99
N TYR A 223 5.55 8.73 18.68
CA TYR A 223 5.07 7.57 17.90
C TYR A 223 4.74 7.84 16.42
N VAL A 224 5.27 8.92 15.84
CA VAL A 224 5.10 9.22 14.40
C VAL A 224 5.53 8.04 13.51
N SER A 225 6.59 7.33 13.89
CA SER A 225 7.08 6.17 13.13
C SER A 225 6.07 5.01 13.13
N GLU A 226 5.39 4.75 14.25
CA GLU A 226 4.33 3.73 14.30
C GLU A 226 3.12 4.13 13.47
N VAL A 227 2.70 5.40 13.52
CA VAL A 227 1.52 5.84 12.77
C VAL A 227 1.77 5.81 11.26
N VAL A 228 2.96 6.23 10.82
CA VAL A 228 3.40 6.04 9.42
C VAL A 228 3.35 4.56 9.05
N TRP A 229 3.99 3.69 9.83
CA TRP A 229 4.04 2.26 9.52
C TRP A 229 2.66 1.61 9.49
N LEU A 230 1.82 1.86 10.50
CA LEU A 230 0.50 1.25 10.63
C LEU A 230 -0.44 1.69 9.51
N THR A 231 -0.42 2.98 9.13
CA THR A 231 -1.24 3.46 8.01
C THR A 231 -0.77 2.84 6.69
N TYR A 232 0.54 2.77 6.45
CA TYR A 232 1.12 2.10 5.28
C TYR A 232 0.75 0.61 5.19
N ILE A 233 1.06 -0.16 6.23
CA ILE A 233 0.96 -1.61 6.19
C ILE A 233 -0.51 -2.08 6.23
N THR A 234 -1.37 -1.35 6.93
CA THR A 234 -2.82 -1.56 6.89
C THR A 234 -3.35 -1.21 5.51
N GLY A 235 -2.86 -0.12 4.90
CA GLY A 235 -3.20 0.26 3.54
C GLY A 235 -2.93 -0.85 2.53
N GLN A 236 -1.73 -1.44 2.58
CA GLN A 236 -1.36 -2.59 1.74
C GLN A 236 -2.26 -3.81 1.98
N CYS A 237 -2.53 -4.14 3.23
CA CYS A 237 -3.42 -5.24 3.60
C CYS A 237 -4.84 -5.03 3.04
N CYS A 238 -5.38 -3.82 3.16
CA CYS A 238 -6.68 -3.45 2.57
C CYS A 238 -6.70 -3.62 1.05
N ILE A 239 -5.65 -3.18 0.35
CA ILE A 239 -5.52 -3.32 -1.11
C ILE A 239 -5.59 -4.81 -1.52
N LEU A 240 -4.82 -5.67 -0.84
CA LEU A 240 -4.79 -7.11 -1.13
C LEU A 240 -6.15 -7.76 -0.90
N TRP A 241 -6.76 -7.50 0.26
CA TRP A 241 -8.05 -8.07 0.63
C TRP A 241 -9.20 -7.55 -0.23
N ALA A 242 -9.13 -6.32 -0.73
CA ALA A 242 -10.11 -5.79 -1.67
C ALA A 242 -10.12 -6.58 -2.99
N VAL A 243 -8.94 -6.96 -3.51
CA VAL A 243 -8.84 -7.79 -4.71
C VAL A 243 -9.25 -9.23 -4.44
N LEU A 244 -8.91 -9.79 -3.27
CA LEU A 244 -9.34 -11.13 -2.86
C LEU A 244 -10.86 -11.27 -2.81
N ARG A 245 -11.55 -10.33 -2.15
CA ARG A 245 -13.02 -10.30 -2.15
C ARG A 245 -13.61 -10.04 -3.53
N GLY A 246 -12.87 -9.40 -4.42
CA GLY A 246 -13.22 -9.29 -5.83
C GLY A 246 -13.27 -10.64 -6.55
N CYS A 247 -12.44 -11.62 -6.13
CA CYS A 247 -12.42 -12.98 -6.70
C CYS A 247 -13.58 -13.87 -6.23
N GLU A 248 -14.17 -13.62 -5.06
CA GLU A 248 -15.18 -14.51 -4.45
C GLU A 248 -16.54 -14.52 -5.18
N ILE A 249 -16.72 -13.67 -6.20
CA ILE A 249 -18.02 -13.44 -6.87
C ILE A 249 -17.83 -13.39 -8.41
N GLY A 250 -16.72 -13.92 -8.91
CA GLY A 250 -16.46 -14.10 -10.35
C GLY A 250 -17.01 -15.42 -10.87
#